data_AF-A0A9J6NUJ7-F1
#
_entry.id   AF-A0A9J6NUJ7-F1
#
_cell.length_a   1.000
_cell.length_b   1.000
_cell.length_c   1.000
_cell.angle_alpha   90.00
_cell.angle_beta   90.00
_cell.angle_gamma   90.00
#
_symmetry.space_group_name_H-M   'P 1'
#
loop_
_entity.id
_entity.type
_entity.pdbx_description
1 polymer ?
#
loop_
_entity_poly.entity_id
_entity_poly.type
_entity_poly.pdbx_seq_one_letter_code
_entity_poly.pdbx_strand_id
1 'polypeptide(L)' 'MTLKRNAHQNVQSSINELKNIEQNLTNATQTVENPRTKEMIQNELTNVQAMINKCESIESTLATDRYPGNTTQ' A
#
# COMPACT_ATOMS: atom_id res chain seq x y z
N MET A 1 -23.22 4.17 -7.80
CA MET A 1 -22.25 3.06 -8.02
C MET A 1 -20.90 3.52 -8.57
N THR A 2 -20.81 4.56 -9.40
CA THR A 2 -19.55 5.04 -10.01
C THR A 2 -18.50 5.52 -9.02
N LEU A 3 -18.89 6.27 -7.98
CA LEU A 3 -17.96 6.81 -6.98
C LEU A 3 -17.22 5.72 -6.17
N LYS A 4 -17.93 4.67 -5.73
CA LYS A 4 -17.32 3.54 -5.00
C LYS A 4 -16.33 2.75 -5.87
N ARG A 5 -16.63 2.57 -7.16
CA ARG A 5 -15.71 1.93 -8.12
C ARG A 5 -14.45 2.75 -8.34
N ASN A 6 -14.60 4.07 -8.52
CA ASN A 6 -13.48 4.98 -8.70
C ASN A 6 -12.60 5.04 -7.44
N ALA A 7 -13.21 5.06 -6.24
CA ALA A 7 -12.47 5.01 -4.99
C ALA A 7 -11.61 3.74 -4.86
N HIS A 8 -12.17 2.57 -5.18
CA HIS A 8 -11.43 1.32 -5.18
C HIS A 8 -10.27 1.30 -6.20
N GLN A 9 -10.51 1.77 -7.43
CA GLN A 9 -9.46 1.86 -8.45
C GLN A 9 -8.32 2.82 -8.05
N ASN A 10 -8.66 3.94 -7.40
CA ASN A 10 -7.66 4.89 -6.91
C ASN A 10 -6.80 4.26 -5.81
N VAL A 11 -7.42 3.57 -4.85
CA VAL A 11 -6.69 2.89 -3.77
C VAL A 11 -5.78 1.79 -4.32
N GLN A 12 -6.26 0.99 -5.28
CA GLN A 12 -5.42 -0.03 -5.93
C GLN A 12 -4.24 0.59 -6.68
N SER A 13 -4.45 1.73 -7.34
CA SER A 13 -3.37 2.44 -8.03
C SER A 13 -2.31 2.93 -7.03
N SER A 14 -2.73 3.51 -5.90
CA SER A 14 -1.82 3.91 -4.83
C SER A 14 -1.05 2.73 -4.22
N ILE A 15 -1.69 1.56 -4.03
CA ILE A 15 -1.00 0.36 -3.55
C ILE A 15 0.09 -0.08 -4.53
N ASN A 16 -0.21 -0.08 -5.84
CA ASN A 16 0.76 -0.46 -6.87
C ASN A 16 1.95 0.52 -6.92
N GLU A 17 1.69 1.82 -6.82
CA GLU A 17 2.74 2.84 -6.75
C GLU A 17 3.63 2.66 -5.51
N LEU A 18 3.02 2.41 -4.35
CA LEU A 18 3.77 2.16 -3.11
C LEU A 18 4.62 0.89 -3.19
N LYS A 19 4.12 -0.20 -3.78
CA LYS A 19 4.89 -1.45 -4.00
C LYS A 19 6.08 -1.22 -4.95
N ASN A 20 5.92 -0.37 -5.96
CA ASN A 20 7.04 0.03 -6.82
C ASN A 20 8.10 0.83 -6.05
N ILE A 21 7.68 1.75 -5.16
CA ILE A 21 8.58 2.52 -4.30
C ILE A 21 9.32 1.58 -3.34
N GLU A 22 8.61 0.65 -2.70
CA GLU A 22 9.19 -0.37 -1.82
C GLU A 22 10.28 -1.18 -2.53
N GLN A 23 9.99 -1.66 -3.75
CA GLN A 23 10.97 -2.41 -4.53
C GLN A 23 12.21 -1.57 -4.88
N ASN A 24 12.01 -0.30 -5.27
CA ASN A 24 13.11 0.61 -5.59
C ASN A 24 13.99 0.87 -4.37
N LEU A 25 13.39 1.11 -3.20
CA LEU A 25 14.13 1.29 -1.94
C LEU A 25 14.86 0.01 -1.55
N THR A 26 14.24 -1.16 -1.70
CA THR A 26 14.87 -2.46 -1.45
C THR A 26 16.12 -2.63 -2.29
N ASN A 27 16.01 -2.35 -3.60
CA ASN A 27 17.15 -2.41 -4.53
C ASN A 27 18.25 -1.41 -4.13
N ALA A 28 17.88 -0.17 -3.77
CA ALA A 28 18.85 0.83 -3.32
C ALA A 28 19.61 0.38 -2.07
N THR A 29 18.90 -0.25 -1.11
CA THR A 29 19.48 -0.76 0.14
C THR A 29 20.55 -1.83 -0.11
N GLN A 30 20.41 -2.63 -1.17
CA GLN A 30 21.38 -3.66 -1.56
C GLN A 30 22.68 -3.07 -2.12
N THR A 31 22.61 -1.89 -2.75
CA THR A 31 23.76 -1.22 -3.38
C THR A 31 24.49 -0.22 -2.48
N VAL A 32 23.84 0.24 -1.41
CA VAL A 32 24.41 1.25 -0.51
C VAL A 32 25.37 0.60 0.48
N GLU A 33 26.63 1.04 0.46
CA GLU A 33 27.68 0.58 1.38
C GLU A 33 27.70 1.39 2.68
N ASN A 34 27.30 2.66 2.63
CA ASN A 34 27.29 3.53 3.81
C ASN A 34 26.24 3.02 4.83
N PRO A 35 26.64 2.62 6.05
CA PRO A 35 25.71 2.04 7.02
C PRO A 35 24.60 3.00 7.45
N ARG A 36 24.91 4.29 7.58
CA ARG A 36 23.95 5.32 7.98
C ARG A 36 22.90 5.55 6.88
N THR A 37 23.34 5.63 5.62
CA THR A 37 22.41 5.75 4.49
C THR A 37 21.55 4.49 4.36
N LYS A 38 22.11 3.30 4.60
CA LYS A 38 21.37 2.03 4.62
C LYS A 38 20.27 2.03 5.68
N GLU A 39 20.59 2.45 6.91
CA GLU A 39 19.63 2.60 8.00
C GLU A 39 18.50 3.59 7.66
N MET A 40 18.84 4.73 7.06
CA MET A 40 17.83 5.70 6.62
C MET A 40 16.87 5.10 5.58
N ILE A 41 17.38 4.34 4.60
CA ILE A 41 16.54 3.67 3.60
C ILE A 41 15.66 2.58 4.25
N GLN A 42 16.18 1.85 5.24
CA GLN A 42 15.41 0.84 5.99
C GLN A 42 14.27 1.47 6.81
N ASN A 43 14.49 2.65 7.39
CA ASN A 43 13.43 3.40 8.07
C ASN A 43 12.34 3.83 7.07
N GLU A 44 12.71 4.30 5.88
CA GLU A 44 11.73 4.63 4.85
C GLU A 44 10.98 3.41 4.32
N LEU A 45 11.64 2.25 4.18
CA LEU A 45 10.97 0.99 3.86
C LEU A 45 9.89 0.65 4.89
N THR A 46 10.18 0.84 6.18
CA THR A 46 9.21 0.62 7.27
C THR A 46 8.01 1.56 7.13
N ASN A 47 8.24 2.84 6.80
CA ASN A 47 7.18 3.81 6.55
C ASN A 47 6.32 3.42 5.35
N VAL A 48 6.93 3.01 4.23
CA VAL A 48 6.24 2.60 3.01
C VAL A 48 5.40 1.35 3.27
N GLN A 49 5.92 0.36 3.98
CA GLN A 49 5.15 -0.84 4.36
C GLN A 49 3.93 -0.48 5.22
N ALA A 50 4.10 0.44 6.18
CA ALA A 50 2.97 0.92 6.99
C ALA A 50 1.91 1.64 6.14
N MET A 51 2.30 2.36 5.09
CA MET A 51 1.36 2.99 4.16
C MET A 51 0.64 1.96 3.29
N ILE A 52 1.34 0.93 2.78
CA ILE A 52 0.74 -0.18 2.03
C ILE A 52 -0.35 -0.85 2.89
N ASN A 53 -0.03 -1.20 4.13
CA ASN A 53 -0.98 -1.85 5.04
C ASN A 53 -2.24 -0.99 5.30
N LYS A 54 -2.08 0.34 5.40
CA LYS A 54 -3.21 1.28 5.54
C LYS A 54 -4.07 1.29 4.28
N CYS A 55 -3.45 1.35 3.10
CA CYS A 55 -4.18 1.33 1.83
C CYS A 55 -4.91 0.00 1.61
N GLU A 56 -4.29 -1.14 1.94
CA GLU A 56 -4.93 -2.47 1.87
C GLU A 56 -6.12 -2.58 2.84
N SER A 57 -6.03 -1.97 4.03
CA SER A 57 -7.15 -1.89 4.97
C SER A 57 -8.33 -1.07 4.42
N ILE A 58 -8.04 0.06 3.77
CA ILE A 58 -9.05 0.88 3.09
C ILE A 58 -9.66 0.11 1.91
N GLU A 59 -8.83 -0.57 1.10
CA GLU A 59 -9.30 -1.38 -0.02
C GLU A 59 -10.28 -2.47 0.44
N SER A 60 -9.92 -3.19 1.51
CA SER A 60 -10.78 -4.22 2.12
C SER A 60 -12.12 -3.65 2.57
N THR A 61 -12.10 -2.48 3.23
CA THR A 61 -13.34 -1.78 3.66
C THR A 61 -14.20 -1.40 2.46
N LEU A 62 -13.60 -0.91 1.37
CA LEU A 62 -14.34 -0.57 0.14
C LEU A 62 -14.90 -1.81 -0.57
N ALA A 63 -14.23 -2.96 -0.45
CA ALA A 63 -14.70 -4.24 -1.00
C ALA A 63 -15.89 -4.80 -0.21
N THR A 64 -15.86 -4.72 1.13
CA THR A 64 -17.01 -5.11 1.98
C THR A 64 -18.22 -4.20 1.76
N ASP A 65 -17.98 -2.90 1.56
CA ASP A 65 -19.00 -1.90 1.23
C ASP A 65 -19.66 -2.09 -0.15
N ARG A 66 -19.07 -2.96 -0.98
CA ARG A 66 -19.58 -3.36 -2.29
C ARG A 66 -20.60 -4.51 -2.20
N TYR A 67 -20.69 -5.19 -1.03
CA TYR A 67 -21.65 -6.26 -0.72
C TYR A 67 -22.48 -5.96 0.55
N PRO A 68 -23.40 -4.96 0.54
CA PRO A 68 -24.42 -4.89 1.57
C PRO A 68 -25.52 -5.92 1.26
N GLY A 69 -25.31 -7.17 1.64
CA GLY A 69 -26.29 -8.22 1.35
C GLY A 69 -25.85 -9.64 1.68
N ASN A 70 -25.64 -9.92 2.97
CA ASN A 70 -26.06 -11.20 3.53
C ASN A 70 -26.30 -11.06 5.05
N THR A 71 -27.31 -10.29 5.43
CA THR A 71 -28.05 -10.61 6.66
C THR A 71 -28.92 -11.81 6.33
N THR A 72 -28.49 -12.97 6.82
CA THR A 72 -29.23 -14.22 6.80
C THR A 72 -30.67 -13.99 7.23
N GLN A 73 -31.61 -14.54 6.46
CA GLN A 73 -33.03 -14.66 6.80
C GLN A 73 -33.25 -15.50 8.04
#